data_AF-A0A9W7W808-F1
#
_entry.id   AF-A0A9W7W808-F1
#
_cell.length_a   1.000
_cell.length_b   1.000
_cell.length_c   1.000
_cell.angle_alpha   90.00
_cell.angle_beta   90.00
_cell.angle_gamma   90.00
#
_symmetry.space_group_name_H-M   'P 1'
#
loop_
_entity.id
_entity.type
_entity.pdbx_description
1 polymer ?
#
loop_
_entity_poly.entity_id
_entity_poly.type
_entity_poly.pdbx_seq_one_letter_code
_entity_poly.pdbx_strand_id
1 'polypeptide(L)'
;MGEERETQQTDTCHQTSTKASELCAKLQSCPKPHGFLASVVSRALLGALLFGVVWAVTGPACAPGQNFFGLVVVFLSAVCGGKLISVFRFPNTPPIPALLGMLLAGVVLRNVPYVTDSVYIDQNWSSALRNIALAVILSRAGLGLNASALQHLKSVCVRVAVGPCVIEACTVAVVGHFLLELPWIWSFILG
;
A
#
# COMPACT_ATOMS: atom_id res chain seq x y z
N MET A 1 -41.81 -21.95 32.87
CA MET A 1 -41.69 -20.80 31.95
C MET A 1 -40.23 -20.51 31.60
N GLY A 2 -39.48 -21.56 31.21
CA GLY A 2 -38.03 -21.49 30.97
C GLY A 2 -37.51 -22.52 29.97
N GLU A 3 -38.40 -23.20 29.22
CA GLU A 3 -38.02 -24.25 28.25
C GLU A 3 -38.28 -23.85 26.79
N GLU A 4 -39.03 -22.77 26.53
CA GLU A 4 -39.39 -22.34 25.16
C GLU A 4 -38.40 -21.34 24.54
N ARG A 5 -37.40 -20.85 25.28
CA ARG A 5 -36.38 -19.92 24.75
C ARG A 5 -35.11 -20.59 24.22
N GLU A 6 -34.81 -21.83 24.60
CA GLU A 6 -33.59 -22.51 24.15
C GLU A 6 -33.75 -23.15 22.77
N THR A 7 -34.96 -23.60 22.41
CA THR A 7 -35.27 -24.24 21.13
C THR A 7 -35.27 -23.25 19.95
N GLN A 8 -35.60 -21.97 20.15
CA GLN A 8 -35.66 -21.03 19.04
C GLN A 8 -34.29 -20.43 18.65
N GLN A 9 -33.36 -20.34 19.61
CA GLN A 9 -32.03 -19.75 19.40
C GLN A 9 -31.01 -20.75 18.80
N THR A 10 -31.24 -22.04 19.01
CA THR A 10 -30.41 -23.11 18.41
C THR A 10 -30.71 -23.32 16.93
N ASP A 11 -31.96 -23.13 16.48
CA ASP A 11 -32.34 -23.29 15.07
C ASP A 11 -31.84 -22.14 14.17
N THR A 12 -31.75 -20.91 14.70
CA THR A 12 -31.28 -19.75 13.90
C THR A 12 -29.77 -19.81 13.65
N CYS A 13 -28.98 -20.32 14.60
CA CYS A 13 -27.52 -20.40 14.48
C CYS A 13 -27.06 -21.50 13.51
N HIS A 14 -27.83 -22.58 13.39
CA HIS A 14 -27.53 -23.65 12.44
C HIS A 14 -27.79 -23.22 10.98
N GLN A 15 -28.85 -22.46 10.70
CA GLN A 15 -29.16 -22.05 9.32
C GLN A 15 -28.16 -21.06 8.71
N THR A 16 -27.59 -20.14 9.51
CA THR A 16 -26.61 -19.16 9.00
C THR A 16 -25.27 -19.81 8.66
N SER A 17 -24.85 -20.81 9.45
CA SER A 17 -23.61 -21.55 9.25
C SER A 17 -23.67 -22.46 8.01
N THR A 18 -24.81 -23.11 7.75
CA THR A 18 -24.98 -23.99 6.58
C THR A 18 -25.00 -23.21 5.26
N LYS A 19 -25.66 -22.04 5.23
CA LYS A 19 -25.66 -21.17 4.03
C LYS A 19 -24.28 -20.57 3.74
N ALA A 20 -23.54 -20.18 4.78
CA ALA A 20 -22.17 -19.70 4.62
C ALA A 20 -21.21 -20.81 4.14
N SER A 21 -21.41 -22.05 4.61
CA SER A 21 -20.68 -23.24 4.17
C SER A 21 -20.97 -23.59 2.71
N GLU A 22 -22.24 -23.55 2.28
CA GLU A 22 -22.62 -23.76 0.87
C GLU A 22 -22.12 -22.65 -0.05
N LEU A 23 -22.12 -21.38 0.41
CA LEU A 23 -21.54 -20.27 -0.33
C LEU A 23 -20.01 -20.42 -0.46
N CYS A 24 -19.33 -20.83 0.61
CA CYS A 24 -17.89 -21.14 0.62
C CYS A 24 -17.56 -22.33 -0.29
N ALA A 25 -18.38 -23.38 -0.29
CA ALA A 25 -18.21 -24.54 -1.18
C ALA A 25 -18.45 -24.16 -2.65
N LYS A 26 -19.44 -23.30 -2.94
CA LYS A 26 -19.68 -22.74 -4.28
C LYS A 26 -18.54 -21.83 -4.74
N LEU A 27 -17.96 -21.03 -3.86
CA LEU A 27 -16.77 -20.20 -4.14
C LEU A 27 -15.51 -21.07 -4.36
N GLN A 28 -15.40 -22.21 -3.67
CA GLN A 28 -14.30 -23.16 -3.82
C GLN A 28 -14.39 -23.98 -5.11
N SER A 29 -15.59 -24.09 -5.70
CA SER A 29 -15.83 -24.75 -6.98
C SER A 29 -15.65 -23.85 -8.20
N CYS A 30 -15.32 -22.56 -8.00
CA CYS A 30 -14.88 -21.72 -9.11
C CYS A 30 -13.50 -22.20 -9.59
N PRO A 31 -13.29 -22.40 -10.91
CA PRO A 31 -11.98 -22.74 -11.44
C PRO A 31 -11.01 -21.66 -10.99
N LYS A 32 -10.09 -22.02 -10.08
CA LYS A 32 -8.99 -21.17 -9.64
C LYS A 32 -8.33 -20.66 -10.91
N PRO A 33 -8.40 -19.36 -11.23
CA PRO A 33 -7.94 -18.92 -12.53
C PRO A 33 -6.41 -19.01 -12.51
N HIS A 34 -5.91 -20.10 -13.07
CA HIS A 34 -4.50 -20.45 -13.07
C HIS A 34 -3.81 -19.60 -14.13
N GLY A 35 -3.57 -18.35 -13.75
CA GLY A 35 -2.86 -17.37 -14.56
C GLY A 35 -2.33 -16.27 -13.67
N PHE A 36 -1.07 -15.90 -13.86
CA PHE A 36 -0.44 -14.74 -13.22
C PHE A 36 -1.27 -13.46 -13.43
N LEU A 37 -1.96 -13.37 -14.56
CA LEU A 37 -2.86 -12.27 -14.88
C LEU A 37 -4.12 -12.29 -14.00
N ALA A 38 -4.78 -13.43 -13.85
CA ALA A 38 -6.03 -13.53 -13.10
C ALA A 38 -5.86 -13.43 -11.59
N SER A 39 -4.78 -13.95 -11.03
CA SER A 39 -4.46 -13.76 -9.61
C SER A 39 -4.19 -12.29 -9.27
N VAL A 40 -3.66 -11.53 -10.23
CA VAL A 40 -3.41 -10.10 -10.05
C VAL A 40 -4.66 -9.29 -10.29
N VAL A 41 -5.41 -9.60 -11.35
CA VAL A 41 -6.69 -8.95 -11.61
C VAL A 41 -7.59 -9.15 -10.39
N SER A 42 -7.62 -10.34 -9.78
CA SER A 42 -8.35 -10.60 -8.54
C SER A 42 -7.86 -9.73 -7.36
N ARG A 43 -6.55 -9.58 -7.15
CA ARG A 43 -6.00 -8.73 -6.07
C ARG A 43 -6.21 -7.23 -6.31
N ALA A 44 -6.06 -6.78 -7.55
CA ALA A 44 -6.32 -5.41 -7.96
C ALA A 44 -7.81 -5.08 -7.85
N LEU A 45 -8.68 -5.99 -8.28
CA LEU A 45 -10.12 -5.89 -8.18
C LEU A 45 -10.58 -5.89 -6.73
N LEU A 46 -9.98 -6.73 -5.87
CA LEU A 46 -10.28 -6.74 -4.43
C LEU A 46 -9.86 -5.42 -3.78
N GLY A 47 -8.68 -4.88 -4.12
CA GLY A 47 -8.25 -3.57 -3.66
C GLY A 47 -9.16 -2.43 -4.14
N ALA A 48 -9.57 -2.47 -5.41
CA ALA A 48 -10.49 -1.52 -6.00
C ALA A 48 -11.91 -1.62 -5.42
N LEU A 49 -12.38 -2.83 -5.10
CA LEU A 49 -13.67 -3.08 -4.43
C LEU A 49 -13.67 -2.53 -3.01
N LEU A 50 -12.61 -2.81 -2.24
CA LEU A 50 -12.48 -2.27 -0.89
C LEU A 50 -12.42 -0.74 -0.90
N PHE A 51 -11.68 -0.16 -1.86
CA PHE A 51 -11.64 1.28 -2.07
C PHE A 51 -12.99 1.85 -2.51
N GLY A 52 -13.71 1.14 -3.40
CA GLY A 52 -15.05 1.48 -3.85
C GLY A 52 -16.11 1.41 -2.74
N VAL A 53 -15.96 0.51 -1.78
CA VAL A 53 -16.83 0.44 -0.59
C VAL A 53 -16.58 1.64 0.33
N VAL A 54 -15.32 2.00 0.57
CA VAL A 54 -14.96 3.21 1.35
C VAL A 54 -15.45 4.48 0.64
N TRP A 55 -15.39 4.49 -0.69
CA TRP A 55 -15.93 5.55 -1.55
C TRP A 55 -17.45 5.66 -1.47
N ALA A 56 -18.15 4.53 -1.55
CA ALA A 56 -19.61 4.46 -1.49
C ALA A 56 -20.16 4.96 -0.14
N VAL A 57 -19.39 4.78 0.93
CA VAL A 57 -19.72 5.29 2.28
C VAL A 57 -19.50 6.82 2.39
N THR A 58 -18.67 7.43 1.53
CA THR A 58 -18.31 8.87 1.62
C THR A 58 -19.27 9.80 0.85
N GLY A 59 -20.28 9.28 0.13
CA GLY A 59 -21.39 10.07 -0.38
C GLY A 59 -21.06 11.07 -1.53
N PRO A 60 -21.93 12.08 -1.77
CA PRO A 60 -22.01 12.84 -3.04
C PRO A 60 -20.92 13.89 -3.26
N ALA A 61 -19.83 13.88 -2.49
CA ALA A 61 -18.65 14.73 -2.73
C ALA A 61 -17.82 14.32 -3.98
N CYS A 62 -18.44 13.58 -4.90
CA CYS A 62 -17.85 13.01 -6.11
C CYS A 62 -18.16 13.87 -7.34
N ALA A 63 -18.03 15.18 -7.21
CA ALA A 63 -17.99 16.05 -8.38
C ALA A 63 -16.60 15.93 -9.06
N PRO A 64 -16.51 16.00 -10.39
CA PRO A 64 -15.21 16.16 -11.07
C PRO A 64 -14.52 17.42 -10.53
N GLY A 65 -13.35 17.26 -9.89
CA GLY A 65 -12.63 18.33 -9.20
C GLY A 65 -12.40 18.13 -7.69
N GLN A 66 -12.62 16.93 -7.14
CA GLN A 66 -12.38 16.62 -5.72
C GLN A 66 -11.24 15.59 -5.53
N ASN A 67 -10.56 15.68 -4.37
CA ASN A 67 -9.31 14.96 -4.03
C ASN A 67 -9.32 13.45 -4.28
N PHE A 68 -10.49 12.83 -4.15
CA PHE A 68 -10.61 11.38 -4.24
C PHE A 68 -10.42 10.85 -5.67
N PHE A 69 -10.83 11.60 -6.70
CA PHE A 69 -10.66 11.19 -8.09
C PHE A 69 -9.16 11.05 -8.43
N GLY A 70 -8.36 11.99 -7.93
CA GLY A 70 -6.90 11.93 -8.06
C GLY A 70 -6.28 10.71 -7.39
N LEU A 71 -6.76 10.35 -6.18
CA LEU A 71 -6.30 9.13 -5.49
C LEU A 71 -6.60 7.86 -6.28
N VAL A 72 -7.78 7.75 -6.92
CA VAL A 72 -8.15 6.58 -7.74
C VAL A 72 -7.25 6.45 -8.96
N VAL A 73 -7.02 7.56 -9.67
CA VAL A 73 -6.17 7.57 -10.87
C VAL A 73 -4.73 7.21 -10.50
N VAL A 74 -4.19 7.77 -9.42
CA VAL A 74 -2.86 7.43 -8.89
C VAL A 74 -2.81 5.95 -8.51
N PHE A 75 -3.81 5.42 -7.81
CA PHE A 75 -3.86 4.01 -7.43
C PHE A 75 -3.89 3.06 -8.64
N LEU A 76 -4.75 3.34 -9.63
CA LEU A 76 -4.82 2.57 -10.87
C LEU A 76 -3.49 2.61 -11.63
N SER A 77 -2.89 3.79 -11.77
CA SER A 77 -1.58 3.95 -12.42
C SER A 77 -0.47 3.19 -11.69
N ALA A 78 -0.47 3.16 -10.36
CA ALA A 78 0.51 2.43 -9.55
C ALA A 78 0.37 0.91 -9.72
N VAL A 79 -0.86 0.39 -9.76
CA VAL A 79 -1.13 -1.03 -10.02
C VAL A 79 -0.69 -1.42 -11.44
N CYS A 80 -1.02 -0.60 -12.44
CA CYS A 80 -0.60 -0.79 -13.82
C CYS A 80 0.94 -0.73 -13.96
N GLY A 81 1.59 0.27 -13.38
CA GLY A 81 3.04 0.46 -13.44
C GLY A 81 3.84 -0.65 -12.74
N GLY A 82 3.38 -1.07 -11.55
CA GLY A 82 3.97 -2.20 -10.84
C GLY A 82 3.85 -3.50 -11.64
N LYS A 83 2.75 -3.68 -12.39
CA LYS A 83 2.59 -4.83 -13.27
C LYS A 83 3.36 -4.78 -14.56
N LEU A 84 3.45 -3.61 -15.16
CA LEU A 84 4.23 -3.40 -16.37
C LEU A 84 5.69 -3.79 -16.12
N ILE A 85 6.28 -3.30 -15.03
CA ILE A 85 7.66 -3.67 -14.64
C ILE A 85 7.81 -5.12 -14.18
N SER A 86 6.75 -5.73 -13.64
CA SER A 86 6.76 -7.17 -13.33
C SER A 86 6.77 -8.06 -14.58
N VAL A 87 6.25 -7.57 -15.70
CA VAL A 87 6.25 -8.28 -17.00
C VAL A 87 7.58 -8.11 -17.73
N PHE A 88 8.20 -6.93 -17.61
CA PHE A 88 9.54 -6.67 -18.15
C PHE A 88 10.63 -7.31 -17.29
N ARG A 89 10.74 -8.64 -17.32
CA ARG A 89 11.82 -9.37 -16.67
C ARG A 89 13.02 -9.49 -17.61
N PHE A 90 14.06 -8.70 -17.37
CA PHE A 90 15.31 -8.83 -18.10
C PHE A 90 16.06 -10.12 -17.69
N PRO A 91 16.56 -10.91 -18.66
CA PRO A 91 17.17 -12.21 -18.40
C PRO A 91 18.56 -12.15 -17.74
N ASN A 92 19.19 -10.98 -17.67
CA ASN A 92 20.58 -10.81 -17.19
C ASN A 92 20.72 -9.91 -15.94
N THR A 93 19.63 -9.48 -15.32
CA THR A 93 19.69 -8.60 -14.14
C THR A 93 18.86 -9.14 -12.98
N PRO A 94 19.23 -8.84 -11.72
CA PRO A 94 18.39 -9.14 -10.57
C PRO A 94 16.98 -8.56 -10.75
N PRO A 95 15.94 -9.19 -10.16
CA PRO A 95 14.57 -8.74 -10.31
C PRO A 95 14.43 -7.29 -9.85
N ILE A 96 14.00 -6.43 -10.77
CA ILE A 96 13.76 -5.02 -10.50
C ILE A 96 12.67 -4.93 -9.44
N PRO A 97 12.88 -4.18 -8.34
CA PRO A 97 11.86 -4.06 -7.30
C PRO A 97 10.62 -3.38 -7.86
N ALA A 98 9.45 -3.99 -7.64
CA ALA A 98 8.16 -3.45 -8.12
C ALA A 98 7.87 -2.02 -7.62
N LEU A 99 8.49 -1.61 -6.50
CA LEU A 99 8.46 -0.25 -5.97
C LEU A 99 8.88 0.79 -7.01
N LEU A 100 9.88 0.48 -7.85
CA LEU A 100 10.34 1.40 -8.89
C LEU A 100 9.24 1.67 -9.91
N GLY A 101 8.46 0.65 -10.29
CA GLY A 101 7.37 0.81 -11.24
C GLY A 101 6.16 1.56 -10.71
N MET A 102 5.88 1.40 -9.41
CA MET A 102 4.85 2.19 -8.74
C MET A 102 5.26 3.67 -8.65
N LEU A 103 6.53 3.96 -8.35
CA LEU A 103 7.07 5.32 -8.30
C LEU A 103 7.06 6.00 -9.69
N LEU A 104 7.59 5.32 -10.70
CA LEU A 104 7.67 5.84 -12.07
C LEU A 104 6.29 6.16 -12.64
N ALA A 105 5.29 5.31 -12.40
CA ALA A 105 3.91 5.59 -12.82
C ALA A 105 3.39 6.91 -12.23
N GLY A 106 3.66 7.18 -10.94
CA GLY A 106 3.30 8.44 -10.30
C GLY A 106 4.05 9.65 -10.88
N VAL A 107 5.35 9.51 -11.18
CA VAL A 107 6.15 10.57 -11.80
C VAL A 107 5.63 10.89 -13.21
N VAL A 108 5.34 9.88 -14.02
CA VAL A 108 4.78 10.04 -15.37
C VAL A 108 3.42 10.72 -15.31
N LEU A 109 2.55 10.31 -14.37
CA LEU A 109 1.23 10.90 -14.20
C LEU A 109 1.30 12.39 -13.85
N ARG A 110 2.33 12.81 -13.09
CA ARG A 110 2.58 14.21 -12.76
C ARG A 110 3.29 15.00 -13.87
N ASN A 111 3.90 14.31 -14.83
CA ASN A 111 4.56 14.92 -15.98
C ASN A 111 3.59 15.19 -17.14
N VAL A 112 2.47 14.47 -17.24
CA VAL A 112 1.47 14.66 -18.31
C VAL A 112 0.46 15.76 -17.91
N PRO A 113 0.49 16.94 -18.57
CA PRO A 113 -0.32 18.10 -18.16
C PRO A 113 -1.83 17.89 -18.36
N TYR A 114 -2.24 17.05 -19.31
CA TYR A 114 -3.67 16.81 -19.62
C TYR A 114 -4.46 16.14 -18.47
N VAL A 115 -3.77 15.42 -17.58
CA VAL A 115 -4.39 14.74 -16.43
C VAL A 115 -4.23 15.55 -15.14
N THR A 116 -3.21 16.42 -15.08
CA THR A 116 -2.84 17.16 -13.86
C THR A 116 -3.90 18.20 -13.46
N ASP A 117 -4.57 18.85 -14.42
CA ASP A 117 -5.68 19.79 -14.17
C ASP A 117 -6.92 19.13 -13.54
N SER A 118 -7.09 17.81 -13.69
CA SER A 118 -8.21 17.05 -13.11
C SER A 118 -7.85 16.30 -11.83
N VAL A 119 -6.55 16.23 -11.50
CA VAL A 119 -5.98 15.45 -10.40
C VAL A 119 -5.36 16.43 -9.39
N TYR A 120 -6.23 17.16 -8.69
CA TYR A 120 -5.82 17.94 -7.53
C TYR A 120 -5.85 17.04 -6.29
N ILE A 121 -4.69 16.74 -5.72
CA ILE A 121 -4.59 16.11 -4.40
C ILE A 121 -4.19 17.19 -3.41
N ASP A 122 -5.09 17.48 -2.47
CA ASP A 122 -4.80 18.31 -1.32
C ASP A 122 -3.67 17.73 -0.44
N GLN A 123 -2.80 18.60 0.08
CA GLN A 123 -1.65 18.21 0.91
C GLN A 123 -2.07 17.52 2.22
N ASN A 124 -3.24 17.84 2.75
CA ASN A 124 -3.74 17.23 3.99
C ASN A 124 -4.06 15.75 3.79
N TRP A 125 -4.67 15.41 2.64
CA TRP A 125 -4.94 14.02 2.25
C TRP A 125 -3.66 13.24 1.94
N SER A 126 -2.71 13.85 1.23
CA SER A 126 -1.39 13.24 0.98
C SER A 126 -0.65 12.90 2.27
N SER A 127 -0.68 13.82 3.24
CA SER A 127 -0.02 13.65 4.54
C SER A 127 -0.67 12.54 5.35
N ALA A 128 -2.01 12.50 5.41
CA ALA A 128 -2.74 11.43 6.08
C ALA A 128 -2.44 10.05 5.47
N LEU A 129 -2.44 9.93 4.14
CA LEU A 129 -2.11 8.69 3.45
C LEU A 129 -0.68 8.24 3.70
N ARG A 130 0.29 9.16 3.69
CA ARG A 130 1.69 8.85 3.99
C ARG A 130 1.85 8.28 5.39
N ASN A 131 1.17 8.87 6.37
CA ASN A 131 1.22 8.39 7.76
C ASN A 131 0.61 6.98 7.90
N ILE A 132 -0.55 6.75 7.28
CA ILE A 132 -1.20 5.43 7.28
C ILE A 132 -0.31 4.40 6.57
N ALA A 133 0.26 4.75 5.42
CA ALA A 133 1.14 3.86 4.67
C ALA A 133 2.40 3.48 5.47
N LEU A 134 3.08 4.45 6.10
CA LEU A 134 4.22 4.18 6.97
C LEU A 134 3.83 3.30 8.15
N ALA A 135 2.68 3.55 8.79
CA ALA A 135 2.18 2.71 9.88
C ALA A 135 1.95 1.26 9.43
N VAL A 136 1.34 1.04 8.26
CA VAL A 136 1.11 -0.31 7.71
C VAL A 136 2.42 -1.00 7.33
N ILE A 137 3.37 -0.29 6.71
CA ILE A 137 4.69 -0.83 6.33
C ILE A 137 5.46 -1.25 7.58
N LEU A 138 5.51 -0.38 8.60
CA LEU A 138 6.20 -0.67 9.86
C LEU A 138 5.52 -1.80 10.63
N SER A 139 4.19 -1.85 10.66
CA SER A 139 3.45 -2.95 11.30
C SER A 139 3.76 -4.29 10.64
N ARG A 140 3.81 -4.33 9.30
CA ARG A 140 4.15 -5.55 8.55
C ARG A 140 5.61 -5.95 8.76
N ALA A 141 6.52 -4.98 8.75
CA ALA A 141 7.95 -5.23 9.02
C ALA A 141 8.18 -5.73 10.44
N GLY A 142 7.46 -5.18 11.43
CA GLY A 142 7.52 -5.60 12.82
C GLY A 142 6.96 -6.99 13.07
N LEU A 143 5.84 -7.35 12.43
CA LEU A 143 5.22 -8.67 12.57
C LEU A 143 5.99 -9.80 11.87
N GLY A 144 6.76 -9.48 10.82
CA GLY A 144 7.64 -10.44 10.14
C GLY A 144 8.98 -10.67 10.84
N LEU A 145 9.25 -9.97 11.94
CA LEU A 145 10.54 -9.97 12.61
C LEU A 145 10.59 -11.00 13.75
N ASN A 146 11.59 -11.88 13.74
CA ASN A 146 11.80 -12.82 14.83
C ASN A 146 12.46 -12.12 16.03
N ALA A 147 11.66 -11.85 17.06
CA ALA A 147 12.12 -11.15 18.27
C ALA A 147 13.27 -11.86 18.98
N SER A 148 13.29 -13.20 18.98
CA SER A 148 14.34 -14.00 19.64
C SER A 148 15.70 -13.82 18.96
N ALA A 149 15.73 -13.87 17.63
CA ALA A 149 16.95 -13.64 16.86
C ALA A 149 17.44 -12.18 16.96
N LEU A 150 16.52 -11.22 16.99
CA LEU A 150 16.85 -9.80 17.09
C LEU A 150 17.49 -9.47 18.44
N GLN A 151 17.05 -10.09 19.55
CA GLN A 151 17.64 -9.83 20.86
C GLN A 151 19.13 -10.21 20.92
N HIS A 152 19.52 -11.31 20.28
CA HIS A 152 20.91 -11.74 20.19
C HIS A 152 21.78 -10.77 19.36
N LEU A 153 21.19 -10.12 18.34
CA LEU A 153 21.90 -9.26 17.39
C LEU A 153 21.60 -7.76 17.55
N LYS A 154 20.92 -7.35 18.63
CA LYS A 154 20.39 -5.98 18.80
C LYS A 154 21.47 -4.91 18.68
N SER A 155 22.65 -5.15 19.24
CA SER A 155 23.78 -4.20 19.22
C SER A 155 24.34 -4.03 17.80
N VAL A 156 24.37 -5.11 17.02
CA VAL A 156 24.83 -5.07 15.63
C VAL A 156 23.80 -4.37 14.77
N CYS A 157 22.52 -4.73 14.91
CA CYS A 157 21.42 -4.11 14.17
C CYS A 157 21.35 -2.59 14.41
N VAL A 158 21.41 -2.13 15.66
CA VAL A 158 21.38 -0.69 15.98
C VAL A 158 22.60 0.03 15.41
N ARG A 159 23.80 -0.56 15.53
CA ARG A 159 25.02 0.06 14.99
C ARG A 159 25.02 0.13 13.46
N VAL A 160 24.49 -0.89 12.79
CA VAL A 160 24.35 -0.92 11.34
C VAL A 160 23.20 -0.02 10.86
N ALA A 161 22.19 0.28 11.68
CA ALA A 161 21.16 1.26 11.33
C ALA A 161 21.64 2.69 11.58
N VAL A 162 22.21 2.98 12.75
CA VAL A 162 22.57 4.35 13.15
C VAL A 162 23.89 4.79 12.52
N GLY A 163 24.89 3.91 12.47
CA GLY A 163 26.22 4.23 11.94
C GLY A 163 26.20 4.79 10.52
N PRO A 164 25.75 4.01 9.52
CA PRO A 164 25.70 4.49 8.14
C PRO A 164 24.67 5.59 7.95
N CYS A 165 23.48 5.55 8.56
CA CYS A 165 22.50 6.62 8.39
C CYS A 165 23.01 7.98 8.89
N VAL A 166 23.72 8.04 10.03
CA VAL A 166 24.29 9.29 10.53
C VAL A 166 25.41 9.77 9.61
N ILE A 167 26.29 8.87 9.16
CA ILE A 167 27.39 9.23 8.25
C ILE A 167 26.85 9.71 6.90
N GLU A 168 25.84 9.03 6.35
CA GLU A 168 25.17 9.40 5.10
C GLU A 168 24.50 10.77 5.25
N ALA A 169 23.68 10.98 6.29
CA ALA A 169 23.01 12.26 6.54
C ALA A 169 24.02 13.41 6.73
N CYS A 170 25.08 13.20 7.51
CA CYS A 170 26.14 14.20 7.68
C CYS A 170 26.87 14.49 6.37
N THR A 171 27.16 13.46 5.57
CA THR A 171 27.83 13.64 4.27
C THR A 171 26.94 14.42 3.31
N VAL A 172 25.65 14.09 3.24
CA VAL A 172 24.67 14.81 2.41
C VAL A 172 24.49 16.26 2.88
N ALA A 173 24.45 16.51 4.20
CA ALA A 173 24.35 17.86 4.75
C ALA A 173 25.58 18.73 4.39
N VAL A 174 26.80 18.17 4.49
CA VAL A 174 28.03 18.88 4.12
C VAL A 174 28.07 19.13 2.61
N VAL A 175 27.80 18.11 1.80
CA VAL A 175 27.77 18.26 0.33
C VAL A 175 26.69 19.24 -0.11
N GLY A 176 25.49 19.21 0.49
CA GLY A 176 24.40 20.13 0.19
C GLY A 176 24.75 21.59 0.49
N HIS A 177 25.49 21.85 1.58
CA HIS A 177 25.98 23.19 1.88
C HIS A 177 27.00 23.68 0.85
N PHE A 178 27.97 22.83 0.48
CA PHE A 178 29.06 23.23 -0.44
C PHE A 178 28.66 23.26 -1.91
N LEU A 179 27.74 22.42 -2.37
CA LEU A 179 27.39 22.29 -3.78
C LEU A 179 26.18 23.13 -4.19
N LEU A 180 25.23 23.35 -3.27
CA LEU A 180 23.99 24.09 -3.53
C LEU A 180 23.94 25.44 -2.77
N GLU A 181 25.00 25.78 -2.03
CA GLU A 181 25.11 27.01 -1.21
C GLU A 181 23.92 27.23 -0.24
N LEU A 182 23.25 26.14 0.17
CA LEU A 182 22.09 26.16 1.06
C LEU A 182 22.52 26.43 2.51
N PRO A 183 21.72 27.15 3.32
CA PRO A 183 22.01 27.34 4.74
C PRO A 183 22.10 25.99 5.48
N TRP A 184 22.97 25.88 6.49
CA TRP A 184 23.20 24.66 7.26
C TRP A 184 21.90 23.96 7.72
N ILE A 185 20.90 24.73 8.16
CA ILE A 185 19.62 24.17 8.64
C ILE A 185 18.88 23.39 7.55
N TRP A 186 18.88 23.90 6.30
CA TRP A 186 18.18 23.26 5.18
C TRP A 186 18.95 22.05 4.67
N SER A 187 20.29 22.13 4.66
CA SER A 187 21.12 20.98 4.29
C SER A 187 21.03 19.83 5.30
N PHE A 188 20.92 20.12 6.61
CA PHE A 188 20.68 19.10 7.64
C PHE A 188 19.26 18.51 7.60
N ILE A 189 18.28 19.22 7.04
CA ILE A 189 16.93 18.69 6.79
C ILE A 189 16.88 17.83 5.53
N LEU A 190 17.81 18.06 4.60
CA LEU A 190 17.93 17.34 3.34
C LEU A 190 18.66 16.00 3.50
N GLY A 191 19.67 15.94 4.38
CA GLY A 191 20.39 14.72 4.76
C GLY A 191 19.69 13.93 5.85
#